data_AF-A0A7Y8I5R2-F1
#
_entry.id   AF-A0A7Y8I5R2-F1
#
_cell.length_a   1.000
_cell.length_b   1.000
_cell.length_c   1.000
_cell.angle_alpha   90.00
_cell.angle_beta   90.00
_cell.angle_gamma   90.00
#
_symmetry.space_group_name_H-M   'P 1'
#
loop_
_entity.id
_entity.type
_entity.pdbx_description
1 polymer ?
#
loop_
_entity_poly.entity_id
_entity_poly.type
_entity_poly.pdbx_seq_one_letter_code
_entity_poly.pdbx_strand_id
1 'polypeptide(L)'
;MEAANLPRGRVWDLPPVILHPFSDPSGPDKLVESSRAHLMLQGLLPSGDLSREEILSRLLAGRICEVRMLFYVGRDLDRWLDQCMEIAERDEDLRQAGVSHSSFTHLLIEQTPQAMREKLMRWGVADYKAIFSRALGLNAVFMNVPSLETVTAGFIRHYYRYADQLYQARQNLEPVKSLPPEAFRFELYASGEYSKLLESEWENAAADESE
;
A
#
# COMPACT_ATOMS: atom_id res chain seq x y z
N MET A 1 23.45 -2.77 1.31
CA MET A 1 22.43 -2.88 2.38
C MET A 1 23.00 -3.78 3.44
N GLU A 2 23.09 -3.29 4.67
CA GLU A 2 23.69 -4.01 5.79
C GLU A 2 22.55 -4.57 6.67
N ALA A 3 22.71 -5.76 7.25
CA ALA A 3 21.73 -6.28 8.19
C ALA A 3 21.73 -5.47 9.49
N ALA A 4 20.55 -5.25 10.08
CA ALA A 4 20.44 -4.67 11.41
C ALA A 4 21.08 -5.63 12.45
N ASN A 5 21.87 -5.09 13.37
CA ASN A 5 22.50 -5.88 14.43
C ASN A 5 21.49 -6.11 15.57
N LEU A 6 20.67 -7.16 15.42
CA LEU A 6 19.60 -7.51 16.37
C LEU A 6 19.99 -8.72 17.23
N PRO A 7 19.62 -8.77 18.51
CA PRO A 7 19.82 -9.94 19.35
C PRO A 7 19.16 -11.20 18.76
N ARG A 8 19.86 -12.32 18.87
CA ARG A 8 19.37 -13.60 18.34
C ARG A 8 18.18 -14.11 19.14
N GLY A 9 17.14 -14.55 18.44
CA GLY A 9 15.96 -15.17 19.03
C GLY A 9 14.96 -14.19 19.65
N ARG A 10 15.25 -12.89 19.65
CA ARG A 10 14.28 -11.85 20.02
C ARG A 10 13.31 -11.64 18.86
N VAL A 11 12.04 -11.50 19.20
CA VAL A 11 10.94 -11.26 18.25
C VAL A 11 10.17 -10.04 18.73
N TRP A 12 9.88 -9.13 17.81
CA TRP A 12 9.06 -7.94 18.04
C TRP A 12 7.69 -8.12 17.40
N ASP A 13 6.66 -7.76 18.14
CA ASP A 13 5.30 -7.65 17.64
C ASP A 13 5.09 -6.23 17.12
N LEU A 14 4.90 -6.12 15.80
CA LEU A 14 4.56 -4.89 15.12
C LEU A 14 3.03 -4.78 15.00
N PRO A 15 2.49 -3.55 14.88
CA PRO A 15 1.07 -3.35 14.64
C PRO A 15 0.62 -4.05 13.35
N PRO A 16 -0.67 -4.38 13.21
CA PRO A 16 -1.19 -4.90 11.95
C PRO A 16 -1.21 -3.81 10.87
N VAL A 17 -0.94 -4.20 9.63
CA VAL A 17 -1.16 -3.35 8.45
C VAL A 17 -2.63 -3.43 8.09
N ILE A 18 -3.33 -2.29 8.01
CA ILE A 18 -4.77 -2.25 7.70
C ILE A 18 -4.98 -1.39 6.46
N LEU A 19 -5.48 -1.98 5.36
CA LEU A 19 -5.62 -1.31 4.08
C LEU A 19 -7.06 -0.87 3.78
N HIS A 20 -7.22 0.38 3.34
CA HIS A 20 -8.46 1.01 2.88
C HIS A 20 -8.31 1.49 1.42
N PRO A 21 -8.22 0.58 0.43
CA PRO A 21 -7.91 0.95 -0.95
C PRO A 21 -8.99 1.82 -1.60
N PHE A 22 -10.24 1.74 -1.14
CA PHE A 22 -11.34 2.54 -1.68
C PHE A 22 -12.05 3.30 -0.55
N SER A 23 -12.27 4.59 -0.77
CA SER A 23 -13.19 5.41 0.02
C SER A 23 -14.56 5.59 -0.65
N ASP A 24 -14.71 5.12 -1.90
CA ASP A 24 -15.91 5.24 -2.73
C ASP A 24 -16.31 3.85 -3.28
N PRO A 25 -17.55 3.38 -3.07
CA PRO A 25 -18.05 2.09 -3.56
C PRO A 25 -17.98 1.91 -5.09
N SER A 26 -18.00 3.01 -5.86
CA SER A 26 -17.95 2.98 -7.33
C SER A 26 -16.54 2.80 -7.92
N GLY A 27 -15.51 2.74 -7.06
CA GLY A 27 -14.11 2.63 -7.47
C GLY A 27 -13.82 1.42 -8.37
N PRO A 28 -14.20 0.19 -7.96
CA PRO A 28 -13.93 -1.02 -8.74
C PRO A 28 -14.48 -0.99 -10.18
N ASP A 29 -15.71 -0.50 -10.38
CA ASP A 29 -16.34 -0.43 -11.71
C ASP A 29 -15.57 0.49 -12.67
N LYS A 30 -15.04 1.61 -12.14
CA LYS A 30 -14.23 2.57 -12.91
C LYS A 30 -12.91 1.95 -13.38
N LEU A 31 -12.33 1.03 -12.62
CA LEU A 31 -11.10 0.31 -12.99
C LEU A 31 -11.36 -0.66 -14.15
N VAL A 32 -12.47 -1.39 -14.10
CA VAL A 32 -12.88 -2.31 -15.16
C VAL A 32 -13.14 -1.55 -16.46
N GLU A 33 -13.89 -0.45 -16.39
CA GLU A 33 -14.19 0.37 -17.57
C GLU A 33 -12.95 1.03 -18.17
N SER A 34 -11.98 1.47 -17.36
CA SER A 34 -10.72 2.02 -17.85
C SER A 34 -9.83 0.97 -18.52
N SER A 35 -9.83 -0.27 -18.00
CA SER A 35 -9.15 -1.40 -18.63
C SER A 35 -9.73 -1.69 -20.02
N ARG A 36 -11.06 -1.70 -20.14
CA ARG A 36 -11.76 -1.84 -21.43
C ARG A 36 -11.42 -0.70 -22.38
N ALA A 37 -11.47 0.54 -21.91
CA ALA A 37 -11.13 1.72 -22.70
C ALA A 37 -9.67 1.69 -23.21
N HIS A 38 -8.73 1.20 -22.40
CA HIS A 38 -7.35 1.02 -22.81
C HIS A 38 -7.21 0.03 -23.98
N LEU A 39 -7.89 -1.12 -23.90
CA LEU A 39 -7.88 -2.13 -24.95
C LEU A 39 -8.54 -1.62 -26.24
N MET A 40 -9.61 -0.82 -26.15
CA MET A 40 -10.22 -0.16 -27.31
C MET A 40 -9.24 0.80 -28.00
N LEU A 41 -8.50 1.61 -27.24
CA LEU A 41 -7.49 2.52 -27.80
C LEU A 41 -6.31 1.80 -28.46
N GLN A 42 -6.02 0.56 -28.04
CA GLN A 42 -5.01 -0.30 -28.66
C GLN A 42 -5.54 -1.07 -29.87
N GLY A 43 -6.84 -0.96 -30.18
CA GLY A 43 -7.48 -1.73 -31.26
C GLY A 43 -7.69 -3.21 -30.93
N LEU A 44 -7.55 -3.60 -29.67
CA LEU A 44 -7.75 -4.98 -29.19
C LEU A 44 -9.21 -5.29 -28.86
N LEU A 45 -10.04 -4.26 -28.67
CA LEU A 45 -11.49 -4.36 -28.54
C LEU A 45 -12.19 -3.39 -29.51
N PRO A 46 -13.38 -3.75 -30.02
CA PRO A 46 -14.16 -2.84 -30.86
C PRO A 46 -14.60 -1.61 -30.06
N SER A 47 -14.42 -0.42 -30.64
CA SER A 47 -14.85 0.86 -30.05
C SER A 47 -16.35 1.13 -30.22
N GLY A 48 -17.02 0.42 -31.13
CA GLY A 48 -18.42 0.71 -31.49
C GLY A 48 -18.58 2.15 -31.97
N ASP A 49 -19.64 2.80 -31.49
CA ASP A 49 -19.97 4.20 -31.82
C ASP A 49 -19.22 5.23 -30.95
N LEU A 50 -18.37 4.79 -30.02
CA LEU A 50 -17.64 5.70 -29.14
C LEU A 50 -16.56 6.45 -29.91
N SER A 51 -16.60 7.77 -29.78
CA SER A 51 -15.53 8.63 -30.25
C SER A 51 -14.25 8.37 -29.46
N ARG A 52 -13.10 8.68 -30.09
CA ARG A 52 -11.79 8.57 -29.42
C ARG A 52 -11.71 9.40 -28.14
N GLU A 53 -12.36 10.56 -28.11
CA GLU A 53 -12.39 11.45 -26.95
C GLU A 53 -13.14 10.83 -25.77
N GLU A 54 -14.28 10.20 -26.03
CA GLU A 54 -15.05 9.49 -24.99
C GLU A 54 -14.26 8.32 -24.40
N ILE A 55 -13.57 7.55 -25.24
CA ILE A 55 -12.72 6.44 -24.78
C ILE A 55 -11.56 6.98 -23.93
N LEU A 56 -10.93 8.10 -24.33
CA LEU A 56 -9.88 8.75 -23.54
C LEU A 56 -10.41 9.26 -22.21
N SER A 57 -11.60 9.83 -22.17
CA SER A 57 -12.24 10.28 -20.92
C SER A 57 -12.47 9.12 -19.95
N ARG A 58 -12.98 7.98 -20.44
CA ARG A 58 -13.16 6.75 -19.64
C ARG A 58 -11.83 6.19 -19.12
N LEU A 59 -10.80 6.18 -19.97
CA LEU A 59 -9.46 5.79 -19.57
C LEU A 59 -8.97 6.67 -18.40
N LEU A 60 -9.03 7.99 -18.56
CA LEU A 60 -8.56 8.95 -17.55
C LEU A 60 -9.35 8.83 -16.25
N ALA A 61 -10.68 8.62 -16.32
CA ALA A 61 -11.54 8.45 -15.15
C ALA A 61 -11.16 7.23 -14.29
N GLY A 62 -10.84 6.08 -14.90
CA GLY A 62 -10.36 4.95 -14.10
C GLY A 62 -8.90 5.11 -13.67
N ARG A 63 -8.04 5.75 -14.47
CA ARG A 63 -6.65 6.00 -14.05
C ARG A 63 -6.55 6.97 -12.86
N ILE A 64 -7.40 8.00 -12.81
CA ILE A 64 -7.47 8.84 -11.60
C ILE A 64 -8.02 8.03 -10.42
N CYS A 65 -8.94 7.09 -10.65
CA CYS A 65 -9.41 6.16 -9.61
C CYS A 65 -8.26 5.28 -9.07
N GLU A 66 -7.39 4.74 -9.93
CA GLU A 66 -6.18 4.01 -9.52
C GLU A 66 -5.23 4.87 -8.69
N VAL A 67 -4.99 6.12 -9.12
CA VAL A 67 -4.14 7.07 -8.38
C VAL A 67 -4.72 7.34 -6.99
N ARG A 68 -6.04 7.53 -6.88
CA ARG A 68 -6.72 7.72 -5.58
C ARG A 68 -6.63 6.48 -4.70
N MET A 69 -6.81 5.30 -5.28
CA MET A 69 -6.66 4.02 -4.56
C MET A 69 -5.24 3.89 -3.98
N LEU A 70 -4.22 4.11 -4.81
CA LEU A 70 -2.82 4.08 -4.38
C LEU A 70 -2.49 5.14 -3.34
N PHE A 71 -3.10 6.33 -3.43
CA PHE A 71 -2.95 7.37 -2.42
C PHE A 71 -3.43 6.88 -1.05
N TYR A 72 -4.64 6.31 -0.96
CA TYR A 72 -5.16 5.80 0.33
C TYR A 72 -4.37 4.61 0.86
N VAL A 73 -3.99 3.67 -0.01
CA VAL A 73 -3.07 2.57 0.36
C VAL A 73 -1.80 3.14 0.96
N GLY A 74 -1.16 4.11 0.30
CA GLY A 74 0.10 4.65 0.78
C GLY A 74 -0.05 5.41 2.09
N ARG A 75 -1.18 6.08 2.33
CA ARG A 75 -1.48 6.73 3.61
C ARG A 75 -1.64 5.73 4.76
N ASP A 76 -2.20 4.55 4.49
CA ASP A 76 -2.28 3.49 5.48
C ASP A 76 -0.92 2.83 5.72
N LEU A 77 -0.10 2.70 4.67
CA LEU A 77 1.28 2.20 4.81
C LEU A 77 2.17 3.18 5.59
N ASP A 78 2.16 4.47 5.27
CA ASP A 78 2.92 5.48 6.02
C ASP A 78 2.48 5.49 7.50
N ARG A 79 1.16 5.37 7.79
CA ARG A 79 0.68 5.24 9.18
C ARG A 79 1.26 4.03 9.90
N TRP A 80 1.30 2.88 9.23
CA TRP A 80 1.89 1.68 9.81
C TRP A 80 3.40 1.83 10.05
N LEU A 81 4.10 2.49 9.11
CA LEU A 81 5.54 2.78 9.23
C LEU A 81 5.82 3.71 10.43
N ASP A 82 5.00 4.75 10.61
CA ASP A 82 5.09 5.64 11.78
C ASP A 82 4.89 4.87 13.09
N GLN A 83 3.89 3.98 13.16
CA GLN A 83 3.66 3.15 14.35
C GLN A 83 4.82 2.18 14.62
N CYS A 84 5.46 1.63 13.58
CA CYS A 84 6.65 0.80 13.74
C CYS A 84 7.85 1.61 14.27
N MET A 85 7.99 2.87 13.82
CA MET A 85 9.00 3.78 14.34
C MET A 85 8.78 4.12 15.81
N GLU A 86 7.52 4.33 16.24
CA GLU A 86 7.21 4.54 17.66
C GLU A 86 7.67 3.34 18.53
N ILE A 87 7.56 2.11 18.02
CA ILE A 87 8.07 0.91 18.71
C ILE A 87 9.60 0.94 18.73
N ALA A 88 10.25 1.21 17.59
CA ALA A 88 11.70 1.24 17.49
C ALA A 88 12.35 2.31 18.38
N GLU A 89 11.70 3.45 18.57
CA GLU A 89 12.17 4.51 19.46
C GLU A 89 12.10 4.14 20.94
N ARG A 90 11.16 3.27 21.32
CA ARG A 90 10.94 2.80 22.69
C ARG A 90 11.75 1.55 23.05
N ASP A 91 12.27 0.84 22.05
CA ASP A 91 13.03 -0.39 22.21
C ASP A 91 14.54 -0.13 22.06
N GLU A 92 15.31 -0.41 23.11
CA GLU A 92 16.74 -0.13 23.15
C GLU A 92 17.53 -0.88 22.05
N ASP A 93 17.17 -2.13 21.75
CA ASP A 93 17.89 -2.94 20.76
C ASP A 93 17.61 -2.43 19.34
N LEU A 94 16.37 -2.09 19.03
CA LEU A 94 15.99 -1.51 17.73
C LEU A 94 16.65 -0.14 17.52
N ARG A 95 16.68 0.69 18.56
CA ARG A 95 17.35 2.00 18.53
C ARG A 95 18.85 1.87 18.28
N GLN A 96 19.52 0.98 19.01
CA GLN A 96 20.97 0.75 18.83
C GLN A 96 21.32 0.12 17.49
N ALA A 97 20.40 -0.69 16.93
CA ALA A 97 20.58 -1.28 15.60
C ALA A 97 20.44 -0.27 14.44
N GLY A 98 20.03 0.97 14.73
CA GLY A 98 19.87 2.03 13.73
C GLY A 98 18.74 1.74 12.75
N VAL A 99 17.66 1.11 13.23
CA VAL A 99 16.45 0.86 12.43
C VAL A 99 15.79 2.19 12.08
N SER A 100 15.37 2.32 10.83
CA SER A 100 14.76 3.53 10.28
C SER A 100 13.45 3.22 9.58
N HIS A 101 12.73 4.28 9.19
CA HIS A 101 11.53 4.17 8.37
C HIS A 101 11.79 3.33 7.11
N SER A 102 12.91 3.58 6.41
CA SER A 102 13.32 2.83 5.22
C SER A 102 13.59 1.34 5.50
N SER A 103 13.96 0.99 6.74
CA SER A 103 14.17 -0.40 7.18
C SER A 103 12.84 -1.15 7.27
N PHE A 104 11.80 -0.53 7.83
CA PHE A 104 10.45 -1.10 7.87
C PHE A 104 9.78 -1.09 6.48
N THR A 105 10.02 -0.08 5.65
CA THR A 105 9.59 -0.10 4.23
C THR A 105 10.18 -1.30 3.51
N HIS A 106 11.47 -1.57 3.70
CA HIS A 106 12.13 -2.73 3.13
C HIS A 106 11.56 -4.06 3.67
N LEU A 107 11.28 -4.14 4.97
CA LEU A 107 10.62 -5.30 5.58
C LEU A 107 9.26 -5.57 4.93
N LEU A 108 8.44 -4.53 4.78
CA LEU A 108 7.10 -4.63 4.24
C LEU A 108 7.07 -5.02 2.77
N ILE A 109 7.99 -4.49 1.95
CA ILE A 109 7.95 -4.64 0.49
C ILE A 109 8.87 -5.76 0.01
N GLU A 110 10.12 -5.80 0.48
CA GLU A 110 11.12 -6.72 -0.06
C GLU A 110 11.24 -8.01 0.75
N GLN A 111 11.12 -7.92 2.07
CA GLN A 111 11.20 -9.06 2.99
C GLN A 111 9.84 -9.43 3.58
N THR A 112 8.74 -9.18 2.86
CA THR A 112 7.38 -9.43 3.37
C THR A 112 7.25 -10.86 3.89
N PRO A 113 6.83 -11.06 5.16
CA PRO A 113 6.64 -12.41 5.70
C PRO A 113 5.72 -13.28 4.84
N GLN A 114 6.01 -14.58 4.78
CA GLN A 114 5.37 -15.51 3.85
C GLN A 114 3.84 -15.52 3.95
N ALA A 115 3.30 -15.56 5.16
CA ALA A 115 1.84 -15.58 5.38
C ALA A 115 1.13 -14.36 4.77
N MET A 116 1.76 -13.18 4.80
CA MET A 116 1.22 -11.98 4.17
C MET A 116 1.30 -12.02 2.65
N ARG A 117 2.39 -12.55 2.08
CA ARG A 117 2.50 -12.76 0.63
C ARG A 117 1.39 -13.68 0.13
N GLU A 118 1.16 -14.78 0.83
CA GLU A 118 0.08 -15.74 0.51
C GLU A 118 -1.31 -15.11 0.68
N LYS A 119 -1.52 -14.27 1.69
CA LYS A 119 -2.77 -13.52 1.88
C LYS A 119 -3.02 -12.54 0.73
N LEU A 120 -2.02 -11.75 0.34
CA LEU A 120 -2.10 -10.83 -0.81
C LEU A 120 -2.39 -11.58 -2.12
N MET A 121 -1.77 -12.73 -2.35
CA MET A 121 -2.06 -13.57 -3.51
C MET A 121 -3.51 -14.09 -3.51
N ARG A 122 -4.04 -14.51 -2.35
CA ARG A 122 -5.45 -14.92 -2.22
C ARG A 122 -6.43 -13.79 -2.49
N TRP A 123 -6.04 -12.54 -2.19
CA TRP A 123 -6.80 -11.34 -2.57
C TRP A 123 -6.66 -10.96 -4.05
N GLY A 124 -5.89 -11.71 -4.84
CA GLY A 124 -5.63 -11.41 -6.26
C GLY A 124 -4.56 -10.34 -6.49
N VAL A 125 -3.82 -9.93 -5.44
CA VAL A 125 -2.77 -8.91 -5.51
C VAL A 125 -1.41 -9.57 -5.77
N ALA A 126 -1.18 -9.95 -7.03
CA ALA A 126 0.03 -10.68 -7.43
C ALA A 126 1.31 -9.81 -7.37
N ASP A 127 1.24 -8.55 -7.80
CA ASP A 127 2.37 -7.61 -7.80
C ASP A 127 2.20 -6.54 -6.71
N TYR A 128 2.11 -7.01 -5.46
CA TYR A 128 1.95 -6.12 -4.31
C TYR A 128 3.16 -5.19 -4.13
N LYS A 129 4.36 -5.62 -4.54
CA LYS A 129 5.58 -4.81 -4.45
C LYS A 129 5.42 -3.53 -5.27
N ALA A 130 5.03 -3.63 -6.54
CA ALA A 130 4.80 -2.46 -7.37
C ALA A 130 3.68 -1.57 -6.82
N ILE A 131 2.61 -2.16 -6.28
CA ILE A 131 1.50 -1.40 -5.67
C ILE A 131 1.97 -0.60 -4.46
N PHE A 132 2.65 -1.25 -3.50
CA PHE A 132 3.11 -0.60 -2.27
C PHE A 132 4.20 0.44 -2.56
N SER A 133 5.16 0.13 -3.44
CA SER A 133 6.18 1.11 -3.85
C SER A 133 5.55 2.34 -4.49
N ARG A 134 4.61 2.16 -5.43
CA ARG A 134 3.92 3.30 -6.07
C ARG A 134 3.08 4.09 -5.09
N ALA A 135 2.39 3.41 -4.19
CA ALA A 135 1.56 4.03 -3.16
C ALA A 135 2.41 4.94 -2.25
N LEU A 136 3.55 4.45 -1.76
CA LEU A 136 4.50 5.24 -0.96
C LEU A 136 5.18 6.35 -1.77
N GLY A 137 5.49 6.09 -3.05
CA GLY A 137 6.05 7.09 -3.96
C GLY A 137 5.10 8.26 -4.22
N LEU A 138 3.79 7.98 -4.37
CA LEU A 138 2.78 9.04 -4.51
C LEU A 138 2.60 9.84 -3.20
N ASN A 139 2.55 9.17 -2.05
CA ASN A 139 2.38 9.85 -0.76
C ASN A 139 3.61 10.67 -0.35
N ALA A 140 4.78 10.42 -0.95
CA ALA A 140 5.96 11.26 -0.75
C ALA A 140 5.81 12.69 -1.28
N VAL A 141 4.84 12.95 -2.18
CA VAL A 141 4.68 14.25 -2.85
C VAL A 141 3.29 14.85 -2.66
N PHE A 142 2.25 14.03 -2.65
CA PHE A 142 0.89 14.52 -2.50
C PHE A 142 0.49 14.59 -1.03
N MET A 143 0.11 15.77 -0.56
CA MET A 143 -0.47 15.96 0.77
C MET A 143 -1.97 15.58 0.81
N ASN A 144 -2.67 15.80 -0.30
CA ASN A 144 -4.09 15.52 -0.45
C ASN A 144 -4.32 14.60 -1.65
N VAL A 145 -5.48 13.91 -1.64
CA VAL A 145 -5.86 13.00 -2.71
C VAL A 145 -5.88 13.72 -4.07
N PRO A 146 -5.14 13.24 -5.09
CA PRO A 146 -5.13 13.88 -6.40
C PRO A 146 -6.51 13.82 -7.08
N SER A 147 -6.91 14.93 -7.71
CA SER A 147 -8.10 15.06 -8.55
C SER A 147 -7.74 15.45 -9.98
N LEU A 148 -8.70 15.38 -10.90
CA LEU A 148 -8.53 15.86 -12.28
C LEU A 148 -8.20 17.36 -12.37
N GLU A 149 -8.47 18.13 -11.30
CA GLU A 149 -8.17 19.57 -11.22
C GLU A 149 -6.73 19.82 -10.75
N THR A 150 -6.15 18.89 -9.99
CA THR A 150 -4.81 19.04 -9.40
C THR A 150 -3.70 18.41 -10.22
N VAL A 151 -4.03 17.47 -11.11
CA VAL A 151 -3.05 16.76 -11.95
C VAL A 151 -3.45 16.76 -13.43
N THR A 152 -2.45 16.75 -14.30
CA THR A 152 -2.67 16.76 -15.75
C THR A 152 -3.04 15.37 -16.29
N ALA A 153 -3.73 15.32 -17.43
CA ALA A 153 -3.97 14.07 -18.16
C ALA A 153 -2.66 13.33 -18.53
N GLY A 154 -1.56 14.07 -18.74
CA GLY A 154 -0.23 13.50 -18.95
C GLY A 154 0.26 12.72 -17.73
N PHE A 155 0.17 13.33 -16.55
CA PHE A 155 0.50 12.65 -15.29
C PHE A 155 -0.39 11.41 -15.10
N ILE A 156 -1.72 11.55 -15.22
CA ILE A 156 -2.66 10.46 -14.98
C ILE A 156 -2.38 9.25 -15.88
N ARG A 157 -2.06 9.46 -17.16
CA ARG A 157 -1.75 8.36 -18.09
C ARG A 157 -0.47 7.61 -17.75
N HIS A 158 0.47 8.27 -17.07
CA HIS A 158 1.81 7.76 -16.82
C HIS A 158 2.17 7.75 -15.33
N TYR A 159 1.17 7.79 -14.45
CA TYR A 159 1.35 7.99 -13.00
C TYR A 159 2.32 6.96 -12.42
N TYR A 160 2.28 5.71 -12.90
CA TYR A 160 3.14 4.62 -12.46
C TYR A 160 4.62 4.94 -12.66
N ARG A 161 5.01 5.57 -13.79
CA ARG A 161 6.41 5.96 -14.03
C ARG A 161 6.88 7.01 -13.05
N TYR A 162 6.03 7.99 -12.76
CA TYR A 162 6.33 9.02 -11.78
C TYR A 162 6.42 8.42 -10.37
N ALA A 163 5.43 7.62 -9.97
CA ALA A 163 5.38 6.98 -8.67
C ALA A 163 6.59 6.05 -8.43
N ASP A 164 6.98 5.26 -9.43
CA ASP A 164 8.16 4.39 -9.36
C ASP A 164 9.42 5.25 -9.13
N GLN A 165 9.59 6.35 -9.87
CA GLN A 165 10.74 7.25 -9.69
C GLN A 165 10.74 7.98 -8.35
N LEU A 166 9.58 8.43 -7.87
CA LEU A 166 9.44 9.10 -6.57
C LEU A 166 9.78 8.15 -5.42
N TYR A 167 9.33 6.90 -5.49
CA TYR A 167 9.70 5.87 -4.52
C TYR A 167 11.20 5.60 -4.53
N GLN A 168 11.81 5.44 -5.72
CA GLN A 168 13.26 5.25 -5.82
C GLN A 168 14.04 6.44 -5.26
N ALA A 169 13.59 7.67 -5.52
CA ALA A 169 14.20 8.86 -4.94
C ALA A 169 14.12 8.84 -3.40
N ARG A 170 12.95 8.49 -2.82
CA ARG A 170 12.73 8.36 -1.37
C ARG A 170 13.65 7.31 -0.75
N GLN A 171 13.79 6.15 -1.38
CA GLN A 171 14.64 5.05 -0.87
C GLN A 171 16.13 5.38 -0.91
N ASN A 172 16.56 6.33 -1.75
CA ASN A 172 17.95 6.75 -1.87
C ASN A 172 18.34 7.89 -0.90
N LEU A 173 17.39 8.41 -0.10
CA LEU A 173 17.68 9.47 0.87
C LEU A 173 18.51 8.99 2.06
N GLU A 174 18.34 7.72 2.45
CA GLU A 174 18.97 7.17 3.64
C GLU A 174 19.49 5.75 3.40
N PRO A 175 20.63 5.37 4.01
CA PRO A 175 21.07 3.98 4.02
C PRO A 175 20.02 3.06 4.67
N VAL A 176 19.69 1.95 4.00
CA VAL A 176 18.73 0.96 4.51
C VAL A 176 19.45 -0.09 5.35
N LYS A 177 18.92 -0.35 6.56
CA LYS A 177 19.24 -1.54 7.35
C LYS A 177 18.21 -2.62 7.04
N SER A 178 18.68 -3.80 6.65
CA SER A 178 17.78 -4.93 6.37
C SER A 178 17.32 -5.56 7.68
N LEU A 179 16.01 -5.71 7.81
CA LEU A 179 15.38 -6.41 8.93
C LEU A 179 15.12 -7.87 8.57
N PRO A 180 15.54 -8.84 9.41
CA PRO A 180 15.21 -10.25 9.20
C PRO A 180 13.70 -10.48 9.47
N PRO A 181 12.92 -11.01 8.52
CA PRO A 181 11.47 -11.13 8.69
C PRO A 181 11.05 -12.05 9.83
N GLU A 182 11.89 -13.03 10.20
CA GLU A 182 11.66 -13.93 11.33
C GLU A 182 11.69 -13.22 12.71
N ALA A 183 12.30 -12.03 12.79
CA ALA A 183 12.36 -11.25 14.02
C ALA A 183 11.13 -10.34 14.21
N PHE A 184 10.23 -10.22 13.23
CA PHE A 184 9.10 -9.29 13.29
C PHE A 184 7.79 -10.01 12.95
N ARG A 185 6.84 -9.99 13.90
CA ARG A 185 5.49 -10.54 13.70
C ARG A 185 4.50 -9.41 13.48
N PHE A 186 3.72 -9.54 12.41
CA PHE A 186 2.58 -8.67 12.13
C PHE A 186 1.67 -9.33 11.10
N GLU A 187 0.45 -8.83 11.03
CA GLU A 187 -0.56 -9.28 10.10
C GLU A 187 -1.00 -8.17 9.16
N LEU A 188 -1.72 -8.56 8.10
CA LEU A 188 -2.27 -7.66 7.10
C LEU A 188 -3.77 -7.88 7.03
N TYR A 189 -4.56 -6.82 7.08
CA TYR A 189 -6.02 -6.88 6.98
C TYR A 189 -6.56 -5.88 5.96
N ALA A 190 -7.65 -6.27 5.30
CA ALA A 190 -8.54 -5.29 4.69
C ALA A 190 -9.39 -4.66 5.81
N SER A 191 -9.78 -3.41 5.67
CA SER A 191 -10.54 -2.68 6.69
C SER A 191 -11.75 -3.46 7.23
N GLY A 192 -12.55 -4.06 6.34
CA GLY A 192 -13.72 -4.86 6.72
C GLY A 192 -13.38 -6.20 7.40
N GLU A 193 -12.22 -6.80 7.14
CA GLU A 193 -11.74 -7.95 7.94
C GLU A 193 -11.38 -7.51 9.35
N TYR A 194 -10.69 -6.37 9.48
CA TYR A 194 -10.24 -5.86 10.77
C TYR A 194 -11.40 -5.41 11.67
N SER A 195 -12.42 -4.75 11.11
CA SER A 195 -13.63 -4.38 11.87
C SER A 195 -14.33 -5.60 12.46
N LYS A 196 -14.45 -6.69 11.69
CA LYS A 196 -15.06 -7.94 12.16
C LYS A 196 -14.25 -8.61 13.27
N LEU A 197 -12.92 -8.54 13.18
CA LEU A 197 -12.04 -9.05 14.23
C LEU A 197 -12.30 -8.30 15.54
N LEU A 198 -12.31 -6.97 15.51
CA LEU A 198 -12.57 -6.14 16.69
C LEU A 198 -13.96 -6.37 17.28
N GLU A 199 -14.99 -6.51 16.43
CA GLU A 199 -16.35 -6.85 16.87
C GLU A 199 -16.37 -8.17 17.64
N SER A 200 -15.70 -9.20 17.12
CA SER A 200 -15.63 -10.51 17.79
C SER A 200 -14.84 -10.48 19.10
N GLU A 201 -13.78 -9.66 19.19
CA GLU A 201 -13.01 -9.51 20.43
C GLU A 201 -13.83 -8.80 21.52
N TRP A 202 -14.64 -7.80 21.14
CA TRP A 202 -15.55 -7.14 22.08
C TRP A 202 -16.68 -8.04 22.56
N GLU A 203 -17.26 -8.85 21.68
CA GLU A 203 -18.29 -9.83 22.05
C GLU A 203 -17.74 -10.87 23.04
N ASN A 204 -16.51 -11.35 22.82
CA ASN A 204 -15.86 -12.30 23.72
C ASN A 204 -15.50 -11.66 25.07
N ALA A 205 -14.94 -10.44 25.06
CA ALA A 205 -14.62 -9.72 26.30
C ALA A 205 -15.87 -9.43 27.14
N ALA A 206 -16.99 -9.08 26.51
CA ALA A 206 -18.27 -8.87 27.20
C ALA A 206 -18.85 -10.17 27.79
N ALA A 207 -18.62 -11.31 27.14
CA ALA A 207 -19.03 -12.62 27.64
C ALA A 207 -18.21 -13.05 28.87
N ASP A 208 -16.89 -12.81 28.87
CA ASP A 208 -15.99 -13.14 29.99
C ASP A 208 -16.24 -12.24 31.22
N GLU A 209 -16.74 -11.01 31.04
CA GLU A 209 -17.12 -10.10 32.14
C GLU A 209 -18.50 -10.39 32.75
N SER A 210 -19.29 -11.28 32.15
CA SER A 210 -20.63 -11.65 32.61
C SER A 210 -20.72 -13.04 33.26
N GLU A 211 -19.59 -13.74 33.43
CA GLU A 211 -19.38 -14.89 34.31
C GLU A 211 -18.74 -14.52 35.65
#